data_AF-A0A1I8M624-F1
#
_entry.id   AF-A0A1I8M624-F1
#
_cell.length_a   1.000
_cell.length_b   1.000
_cell.length_c   1.000
_cell.angle_alpha   90.00
_cell.angle_beta   90.00
_cell.angle_gamma   90.00
#
_symmetry.space_group_name_H-M   'P 1'
#
loop_
_entity.id
_entity.type
_entity.pdbx_description
1 polymer ?
#
loop_
_entity_poly.entity_id
_entity_poly.type
_entity_poly.pdbx_seq_one_letter_code
_entity_poly.pdbx_strand_id
1 'polypeptide(L)'
;MNKLIEIPTENWPQLRDLYAGHEDKASCYNTIQTFIDWIRQEPSLPLKIYSLNSEWQMTGTYVAHLMAFNQVFCNTLKDDLSELTEILNCFDNGHLIAGFQERVLPAVDKYFLDSGLSKDQFGNTCTIWYHISRDEALNFDTKLPENITAKDLNESYAEQINNVWPHRSEGSVNFVKMLIRLNKSVGLFEDGKLVAWCLLLPLGALGLLQVENTHKRKGFGSLVVKLLSKFLAENNIEVTAPVVVKNVASRSMFEKLGFKEVDKVYWQFYCFRFCKVRSSGDFGGDPTTRETMDKLLEIPPEKWPQLRDLYVDHKNRASCYSTLQSFIHWITQEPELPLRIYSLNDEWQTNGTYVAHLSAYKQLFCNTLKDNLDDLIVILNCFDNENIVAGFEERLIPAVDKHFLDSGLSREQFEKYCTIWYHIPREEALKFDIKLPDNITTKDLDESHAEQVNNVWPHKCDGSENFVKMLIRLHKSVGLFEGDNLVAWCLRRPLGSLGLLQVENTHQRKGFGSLAVRLMAKFLAENDLEVTATVVDGNVASSAMFEKLGFKQIDKIYWQYKI
;
A
#
# COMPACT_ATOMS: atom_id res chain seq x y z
N MET A 1 -19.60 10.97 -29.81
CA MET A 1 -18.66 9.94 -29.32
C MET A 1 -17.93 9.41 -30.53
N ASN A 2 -16.63 9.64 -30.62
CA ASN A 2 -15.81 8.95 -31.60
C ASN A 2 -15.79 7.46 -31.23
N LYS A 3 -15.98 6.59 -32.22
CA LYS A 3 -16.04 5.14 -32.02
C LYS A 3 -14.64 4.59 -32.24
N LEU A 4 -14.12 3.83 -31.27
CA LEU A 4 -12.86 3.11 -31.45
C LEU A 4 -12.91 2.24 -32.70
N ILE A 5 -11.87 2.34 -33.53
CA ILE A 5 -11.66 1.50 -34.71
C ILE A 5 -10.49 0.58 -34.41
N GLU A 6 -10.74 -0.73 -34.49
CA GLU A 6 -9.69 -1.74 -34.40
C GLU A 6 -8.80 -1.65 -35.65
N ILE A 7 -7.48 -1.57 -35.43
CA ILE A 7 -6.47 -1.66 -36.47
C ILE A 7 -6.30 -3.15 -36.79
N PRO A 8 -6.63 -3.59 -38.02
CA PRO A 8 -6.50 -5.00 -38.41
C PRO A 8 -5.07 -5.52 -38.21
N THR A 9 -4.92 -6.80 -37.84
CA THR A 9 -3.62 -7.39 -37.49
C THR A 9 -2.62 -7.36 -38.65
N GLU A 10 -3.10 -7.42 -39.90
CA GLU A 10 -2.30 -7.27 -41.11
C GLU A 10 -1.64 -5.88 -41.23
N ASN A 11 -2.18 -4.87 -40.55
CA ASN A 11 -1.69 -3.50 -40.56
C ASN A 11 -0.76 -3.18 -39.37
N TRP A 12 -0.60 -4.09 -38.41
CA TRP A 12 0.31 -3.87 -37.28
C TRP A 12 1.78 -3.69 -37.70
N PRO A 13 2.31 -4.40 -38.72
CA PRO A 13 3.65 -4.11 -39.25
C PRO A 13 3.77 -2.68 -39.78
N GLN A 14 2.74 -2.17 -40.46
CA GLN A 14 2.73 -0.78 -40.94
C GLN A 14 2.79 0.20 -39.76
N LEU A 15 1.98 -0.03 -38.72
CA LEU A 15 2.00 0.80 -37.51
C LEU A 15 3.36 0.74 -36.79
N ARG A 16 3.94 -0.46 -36.64
CA ARG A 16 5.27 -0.66 -36.05
C ARG A 16 6.32 0.15 -36.80
N ASP A 17 6.31 0.10 -38.13
CA ASP A 17 7.33 0.73 -38.98
C ASP A 17 7.29 2.26 -38.94
N LEU A 18 6.16 2.88 -38.53
CA LEU A 18 6.11 4.31 -38.25
C LEU A 18 7.02 4.72 -37.08
N TYR A 19 7.28 3.80 -36.14
CA TYR A 19 8.18 4.04 -35.01
C TYR A 19 9.65 3.68 -35.33
N ALA A 20 9.94 3.15 -36.51
CA ALA A 20 11.31 2.83 -36.91
C ALA A 20 12.14 4.12 -37.06
N GLY A 21 13.36 4.14 -36.49
CA GLY A 21 14.25 5.31 -36.54
C GLY A 21 13.90 6.43 -35.55
N HIS A 22 12.86 6.27 -34.74
CA HIS A 22 12.56 7.16 -33.61
C HIS A 22 13.21 6.63 -32.33
N GLU A 23 14.52 6.88 -32.17
CA GLU A 23 15.30 6.45 -31.00
C GLU A 23 14.73 6.97 -29.68
N ASP A 24 14.08 8.14 -29.71
CA ASP A 24 13.39 8.74 -28.57
C ASP A 24 12.03 8.10 -28.27
N LYS A 25 11.61 7.08 -29.03
CA LYS A 25 10.33 6.35 -28.90
C LYS A 25 10.50 4.84 -29.08
N ALA A 26 11.72 4.34 -28.84
CA ALA A 26 12.15 3.01 -29.25
C ALA A 26 11.37 1.87 -28.54
N SER A 27 10.82 2.12 -27.34
CA SER A 27 9.96 1.16 -26.65
C SER A 27 8.73 0.75 -27.47
N CYS A 28 8.20 1.61 -28.35
CA CYS A 28 7.00 1.34 -29.13
C CYS A 28 7.21 0.38 -30.28
N TYR A 29 8.33 0.50 -30.99
CA TYR A 29 8.67 -0.44 -32.05
C TYR A 29 8.73 -1.87 -31.48
N ASN A 30 9.46 -2.06 -30.39
CA ASN A 30 9.63 -3.37 -29.75
C ASN A 30 8.31 -3.90 -29.17
N THR A 31 7.47 -3.01 -28.61
CA THR A 31 6.14 -3.39 -28.09
C THR A 31 5.24 -3.94 -29.20
N ILE A 32 5.10 -3.21 -30.31
CA ILE A 32 4.23 -3.64 -31.42
C ILE A 32 4.83 -4.89 -32.09
N GLN A 33 6.15 -4.96 -32.24
CA GLN A 33 6.83 -6.17 -32.74
C GLN A 33 6.51 -7.39 -31.86
N THR A 34 6.60 -7.25 -30.54
CA THR A 34 6.26 -8.30 -29.58
C THR A 34 4.81 -8.76 -29.77
N PHE A 35 3.87 -7.83 -29.96
CA PHE A 35 2.46 -8.15 -30.21
C PHE A 35 2.24 -8.89 -31.54
N ILE A 36 2.94 -8.51 -32.61
CA ILE A 36 2.90 -9.20 -33.90
C ILE A 36 3.37 -10.65 -33.72
N ASP A 37 4.48 -10.85 -33.00
CA ASP A 37 5.04 -12.18 -32.78
C ASP A 37 4.14 -13.04 -31.88
N TRP A 38 3.49 -12.44 -30.88
CA TRP A 38 2.50 -13.12 -30.03
C TRP A 38 1.28 -13.57 -30.81
N ILE A 39 0.67 -12.71 -31.63
CA ILE A 39 -0.51 -13.09 -32.44
C ILE A 39 -0.14 -14.10 -33.52
N ARG A 40 1.08 -14.07 -34.05
CA ARG A 40 1.56 -15.10 -34.98
C ARG A 40 1.67 -16.47 -34.30
N GLN A 41 2.14 -16.51 -33.06
CA GLN A 41 2.27 -17.75 -32.27
C GLN A 41 0.92 -18.23 -31.71
N GLU A 42 0.08 -17.31 -31.24
CA GLU A 42 -1.20 -17.58 -30.59
C GLU A 42 -2.28 -16.62 -31.13
N PRO A 43 -2.89 -16.91 -32.29
CA PRO A 43 -3.89 -16.05 -32.92
C PRO A 43 -5.15 -15.80 -32.07
N SER A 44 -5.40 -16.65 -31.07
CA SER A 44 -6.52 -16.53 -30.13
C SER A 44 -6.24 -15.60 -28.94
N LEU A 45 -5.01 -15.09 -28.79
CA LEU A 45 -4.68 -14.18 -27.69
C LEU A 45 -5.59 -12.94 -27.76
N PRO A 46 -6.30 -12.57 -26.67
CA PRO A 46 -7.23 -11.45 -26.69
C PRO A 46 -6.45 -10.13 -26.57
N LEU A 47 -5.78 -9.78 -27.67
CA LEU A 47 -4.95 -8.60 -27.84
C LEU A 47 -5.42 -7.84 -29.07
N LYS A 48 -5.75 -6.56 -28.90
CA LYS A 48 -6.23 -5.69 -29.98
C LYS A 48 -5.53 -4.34 -29.95
N ILE A 49 -5.39 -3.71 -31.11
CA ILE A 49 -4.87 -2.33 -31.24
C ILE A 49 -5.97 -1.45 -31.81
N TYR A 50 -6.17 -0.27 -31.23
CA TYR A 50 -7.23 0.67 -31.57
C TYR A 50 -6.69 2.05 -31.94
N SER A 51 -7.49 2.77 -32.72
CA SER A 51 -7.34 4.18 -33.13
C SER A 51 -8.72 4.85 -33.21
N LEU A 52 -8.80 6.17 -33.42
CA LEU A 52 -10.09 6.86 -33.66
C LEU A 52 -10.52 6.86 -35.13
N ASN A 53 -9.55 6.83 -36.03
CA ASN A 53 -9.75 7.01 -37.46
C ASN A 53 -8.56 6.40 -38.23
N SER A 54 -8.61 6.43 -39.56
CA SER A 54 -7.50 6.00 -40.43
C SER A 54 -6.40 7.07 -40.57
N GLU A 55 -6.19 7.94 -39.58
CA GLU A 55 -5.05 8.85 -39.55
C GLU A 55 -3.88 8.26 -38.75
N TRP A 56 -4.08 7.13 -38.05
CA TRP A 56 -3.02 6.41 -37.34
C TRP A 56 -1.84 6.07 -38.27
N GLN A 57 -2.07 5.89 -39.58
CA GLN A 57 -1.04 5.66 -40.59
C GLN A 57 -0.04 6.83 -40.71
N MET A 58 -0.39 8.02 -40.23
CA MET A 58 0.46 9.21 -40.23
C MET A 58 0.84 9.62 -38.80
N THR A 59 -0.11 9.56 -37.87
CA THR A 59 0.09 10.03 -36.48
C THR A 59 0.79 9.00 -35.61
N GLY A 60 0.77 7.73 -36.02
CA GLY A 60 1.22 6.61 -35.20
C GLY A 60 0.42 6.45 -33.90
N THR A 61 -0.70 7.18 -33.71
CA THR A 61 -1.47 7.15 -32.48
C THR A 61 -2.17 5.79 -32.33
N TYR A 62 -1.92 5.10 -31.21
CA TYR A 62 -2.56 3.81 -30.92
C TYR A 62 -2.78 3.58 -29.43
N VAL A 63 -3.77 2.75 -29.12
CA VAL A 63 -3.95 2.10 -27.83
C VAL A 63 -4.12 0.59 -28.04
N ALA A 64 -3.21 -0.21 -27.50
CA ALA A 64 -3.25 -1.66 -27.51
C ALA A 64 -3.79 -2.19 -26.18
N HIS A 65 -4.76 -3.10 -26.23
CA HIS A 65 -5.39 -3.69 -25.06
C HIS A 65 -5.12 -5.19 -25.00
N LEU A 66 -4.33 -5.60 -24.01
CA LEU A 66 -4.12 -6.99 -23.64
C LEU A 66 -5.16 -7.38 -22.58
N MET A 67 -6.32 -7.85 -23.05
CA MET A 67 -7.51 -8.04 -22.21
C MET A 67 -7.32 -9.10 -21.13
N ALA A 68 -6.57 -10.18 -21.42
CA ALA A 68 -6.34 -11.28 -20.48
C ALA A 68 -5.68 -10.85 -19.16
N PHE A 69 -5.02 -9.69 -19.14
CA PHE A 69 -4.26 -9.19 -17.99
C PHE A 69 -4.60 -7.74 -17.63
N ASN A 70 -5.67 -7.19 -18.22
CA ASN A 70 -6.12 -5.84 -17.96
C ASN A 70 -5.04 -4.76 -18.18
N GLN A 71 -4.17 -4.95 -19.18
CA GLN A 71 -3.06 -4.03 -19.49
C GLN A 71 -3.32 -3.29 -20.80
N VAL A 72 -3.06 -1.99 -20.77
CA VAL A 72 -3.18 -1.09 -21.91
C VAL A 72 -1.82 -0.46 -22.21
N PHE A 73 -1.40 -0.51 -23.47
CA PHE A 73 -0.16 0.10 -23.96
C PHE A 73 -0.53 1.17 -24.96
N CYS A 74 0.12 2.32 -24.93
CA CYS A 74 -0.30 3.43 -25.78
C CYS A 74 0.86 4.33 -26.18
N ASN A 75 0.78 4.90 -27.39
CA ASN A 75 1.67 5.98 -27.79
C ASN A 75 1.14 6.75 -29.02
N THR A 76 1.83 7.83 -29.37
CA THR A 76 1.60 8.66 -30.57
C THR A 76 2.90 9.30 -31.04
N LEU A 77 3.09 9.52 -32.35
CA LEU A 77 4.21 10.32 -32.87
C LEU A 77 3.96 11.83 -32.76
N LYS A 78 2.72 12.26 -32.48
CA LYS A 78 2.37 13.67 -32.31
C LYS A 78 2.85 14.24 -30.97
N ASP A 79 3.19 15.52 -30.99
CA ASP A 79 3.39 16.30 -29.75
C ASP A 79 2.06 16.61 -29.06
N ASP A 80 1.00 16.83 -29.85
CA ASP A 80 -0.36 16.99 -29.37
C ASP A 80 -0.95 15.63 -28.96
N LEU A 81 -1.18 15.47 -27.65
CA LEU A 81 -1.65 14.23 -27.05
C LEU A 81 -3.19 14.11 -26.99
N SER A 82 -3.93 15.08 -27.51
CA SER A 82 -5.40 15.13 -27.40
C SER A 82 -6.07 13.90 -28.01
N GLU A 83 -5.60 13.45 -29.17
CA GLU A 83 -6.09 12.24 -29.84
C GLU A 83 -5.86 10.99 -28.97
N LEU A 84 -4.66 10.87 -28.37
CA LEU A 84 -4.32 9.75 -27.51
C LEU A 84 -5.19 9.72 -26.25
N THR A 85 -5.40 10.87 -25.61
CA THR A 85 -6.31 10.99 -24.47
C THR A 85 -7.74 10.60 -24.83
N GLU A 86 -8.23 11.01 -26.01
CA GLU A 86 -9.58 10.66 -26.46
C GLU A 86 -9.75 9.14 -26.67
N ILE A 87 -8.73 8.46 -27.22
CA ILE A 87 -8.73 6.99 -27.33
C ILE A 87 -8.74 6.36 -25.94
N LEU A 88 -7.86 6.80 -25.02
CA LEU A 88 -7.79 6.29 -23.66
C LEU A 88 -9.12 6.47 -22.91
N ASN A 89 -9.82 7.60 -23.10
CA ASN A 89 -11.13 7.89 -22.50
C ASN A 89 -12.25 6.96 -22.98
N CYS A 90 -12.00 6.12 -23.99
CA CYS A 90 -12.94 5.06 -24.39
C CYS A 90 -12.81 3.78 -23.54
N PHE A 91 -11.79 3.70 -22.67
CA PHE A 91 -11.56 2.58 -21.77
C PHE A 91 -11.99 2.94 -20.34
N ASP A 92 -12.37 1.94 -19.53
CA ASP A 92 -12.59 2.16 -18.10
C ASP A 92 -11.27 2.40 -17.36
N ASN A 93 -11.33 2.91 -16.14
CA ASN A 93 -10.14 3.27 -15.35
C ASN A 93 -9.53 2.10 -14.54
N GLY A 94 -10.01 0.87 -14.74
CA GLY A 94 -9.49 -0.31 -14.07
C GLY A 94 -8.17 -0.83 -14.66
N HIS A 95 -7.78 -0.39 -15.85
CA HIS A 95 -6.60 -0.89 -16.56
C HIS A 95 -5.28 -0.38 -15.98
N LEU A 96 -4.25 -1.24 -16.05
CA LEU A 96 -2.85 -0.79 -15.92
C LEU A 96 -2.43 -0.16 -17.25
N ILE A 97 -2.14 1.14 -17.25
CA ILE A 97 -1.51 1.80 -18.38
C ILE A 97 -0.01 1.58 -18.30
N ALA A 98 0.50 0.80 -19.24
CA ALA A 98 1.68 0.00 -19.07
C ALA A 98 2.83 0.52 -19.96
N GLY A 99 3.92 0.99 -19.33
CA GLY A 99 5.21 1.15 -19.99
C GLY A 99 5.29 2.30 -20.98
N PHE A 100 4.55 3.38 -20.73
CA PHE A 100 4.56 4.57 -21.58
C PHE A 100 5.65 5.55 -21.16
N GLN A 101 6.09 6.39 -22.10
CA GLN A 101 7.21 7.32 -21.89
C GLN A 101 6.79 8.56 -21.11
N GLU A 102 7.75 9.24 -20.47
CA GLU A 102 7.49 10.45 -19.65
C GLU A 102 6.64 11.50 -20.38
N ARG A 103 6.85 11.71 -21.69
CA ARG A 103 6.06 12.67 -22.48
C ARG A 103 4.56 12.34 -22.58
N VAL A 104 4.20 11.07 -22.45
CA VAL A 104 2.80 10.58 -22.55
C VAL A 104 2.08 10.71 -21.21
N LEU A 105 2.81 10.92 -20.11
CA LEU A 105 2.27 11.07 -18.76
C LEU A 105 1.14 12.10 -18.65
N PRO A 106 1.18 13.30 -19.27
CA PRO A 106 0.07 14.24 -19.21
C PRO A 106 -1.24 13.70 -19.81
N ALA A 107 -1.17 12.91 -20.88
CA ALA A 107 -2.35 12.29 -21.47
C ALA A 107 -2.95 11.19 -20.60
N VAL A 108 -2.11 10.36 -19.99
CA VAL A 108 -2.55 9.29 -19.09
C VAL A 108 -3.11 9.86 -17.79
N ASP A 109 -2.45 10.89 -17.23
CA ASP A 109 -2.97 11.66 -16.10
C ASP A 109 -4.34 12.26 -16.42
N LYS A 110 -4.48 12.87 -17.61
CA LYS A 110 -5.75 13.45 -18.06
C LYS A 110 -6.83 12.37 -18.21
N TYR A 111 -6.50 11.20 -18.76
CA TYR A 111 -7.43 10.08 -18.87
C TYR A 111 -7.97 9.63 -17.51
N PHE A 112 -7.11 9.43 -16.51
CA PHE A 112 -7.57 9.06 -15.17
C PHE A 112 -8.45 10.16 -14.55
N LEU A 113 -8.08 11.44 -14.73
CA LEU A 113 -8.91 12.57 -14.26
C LEU A 113 -10.27 12.64 -14.97
N ASP A 114 -10.29 12.51 -16.30
CA ASP A 114 -11.50 12.54 -17.13
C ASP A 114 -12.42 11.35 -16.81
N SER A 115 -11.87 10.23 -16.33
CA SER A 115 -12.63 9.08 -15.82
C SER A 115 -13.31 9.31 -14.46
N GLY A 116 -13.10 10.49 -13.85
CA GLY A 116 -13.73 10.90 -12.59
C GLY A 116 -12.87 10.67 -11.35
N LEU A 117 -11.60 10.30 -11.49
CA LEU A 117 -10.68 10.13 -10.36
C LEU A 117 -9.99 11.45 -9.98
N SER A 118 -9.70 11.63 -8.70
CA SER A 118 -8.78 12.66 -8.19
C SER A 118 -7.33 12.15 -8.17
N LYS A 119 -6.36 13.07 -8.07
CA LYS A 119 -4.91 12.79 -8.13
C LYS A 119 -4.40 11.80 -7.08
N ASP A 120 -5.12 11.62 -5.98
CA ASP A 120 -4.82 10.67 -4.91
C ASP A 120 -5.36 9.25 -5.18
N GLN A 121 -6.25 9.08 -6.16
CA GLN A 121 -6.91 7.80 -6.48
C GLN A 121 -6.19 7.00 -7.56
N PHE A 122 -5.12 7.53 -8.16
CA PHE A 122 -4.28 6.81 -9.10
C PHE A 122 -2.82 7.15 -8.86
N GLY A 123 -1.94 6.21 -9.17
CA GLY A 123 -0.52 6.32 -8.89
C GLY A 123 0.29 5.77 -10.05
N ASN A 124 1.56 6.15 -10.10
CA ASN A 124 2.49 5.60 -11.08
C ASN A 124 3.75 5.05 -10.41
N THR A 125 4.33 4.05 -11.06
CA THR A 125 5.70 3.61 -10.80
C THR A 125 6.58 4.12 -11.93
N CYS A 126 7.58 4.92 -11.58
CA CYS A 126 8.59 5.39 -12.51
C CYS A 126 9.75 4.38 -12.59
N THR A 127 10.17 4.07 -13.80
CA THR A 127 11.33 3.24 -14.11
C THR A 127 12.25 3.98 -15.06
N ILE A 128 13.56 3.82 -14.86
CA ILE A 128 14.59 4.31 -15.78
C ILE A 128 14.63 3.34 -16.96
N TRP A 129 14.57 3.88 -18.18
CA TRP A 129 14.72 3.12 -19.40
C TRP A 129 16.20 3.05 -19.77
N TYR A 130 16.79 1.88 -19.58
CA TYR A 130 18.16 1.61 -19.98
C TYR A 130 18.21 1.05 -21.39
N HIS A 131 19.23 1.48 -22.15
CA HIS A 131 19.55 0.98 -23.48
C HIS A 131 21.03 0.62 -23.56
N ILE A 132 21.37 -0.40 -24.35
CA ILE A 132 22.76 -0.69 -24.75
C ILE A 132 22.82 -0.91 -26.26
N SER A 133 23.91 -0.44 -26.88
CA SER A 133 24.08 -0.59 -28.32
C SER A 133 24.21 -2.06 -28.71
N ARG A 134 23.80 -2.38 -29.94
CA ARG A 134 23.91 -3.72 -30.52
C ARG A 134 25.35 -4.25 -30.47
N ASP A 135 26.33 -3.41 -30.83
CA ASP A 135 27.74 -3.82 -30.88
C ASP A 135 28.28 -4.12 -29.47
N GLU A 136 27.93 -3.33 -28.46
CA GLU A 136 28.31 -3.60 -27.07
C GLU A 136 27.66 -4.89 -26.55
N ALA A 137 26.38 -5.11 -26.86
CA ALA A 137 25.66 -6.33 -26.45
C ALA A 137 26.20 -7.60 -27.12
N LEU A 138 26.56 -7.55 -28.41
CA LEU A 138 27.18 -8.67 -29.13
C LEU A 138 28.53 -9.07 -28.52
N ASN A 139 29.27 -8.09 -28.00
CA ASN A 139 30.57 -8.27 -27.37
C ASN A 139 30.51 -8.76 -25.92
N PHE A 140 29.32 -9.03 -25.37
CA PHE A 140 29.23 -9.60 -24.03
C PHE A 140 29.90 -10.97 -23.93
N ASP A 141 30.76 -11.11 -22.92
CA ASP A 141 31.25 -12.41 -22.46
C ASP A 141 30.14 -13.16 -21.72
N THR A 142 29.67 -14.23 -22.36
CA THR A 142 28.59 -15.09 -21.90
C THR A 142 29.08 -16.47 -21.45
N LYS A 143 30.38 -16.61 -21.15
CA LYS A 143 30.93 -17.87 -20.64
C LYS A 143 30.25 -18.28 -19.34
N LEU A 144 29.74 -19.51 -19.30
CA LEU A 144 29.12 -20.09 -18.11
C LEU A 144 30.19 -20.66 -17.15
N PRO A 145 30.02 -20.50 -15.83
CA PRO A 145 30.78 -21.27 -14.83
C PRO A 145 30.57 -22.79 -15.00
N GLU A 146 31.54 -23.61 -14.60
CA GLU A 146 31.54 -25.07 -14.84
C GLU A 146 30.30 -25.81 -14.30
N ASN A 147 29.72 -25.35 -13.20
CA ASN A 147 28.57 -25.96 -12.54
C ASN A 147 27.22 -25.29 -12.88
N ILE A 148 27.21 -24.37 -13.85
CA ILE A 148 26.02 -23.62 -14.25
C ILE A 148 25.63 -23.96 -15.68
N THR A 149 24.35 -24.24 -15.88
CA THR A 149 23.76 -24.39 -17.22
C THR A 149 22.76 -23.26 -17.48
N ALA A 150 22.68 -22.79 -18.72
CA ALA A 150 21.70 -21.79 -19.14
C ALA A 150 20.68 -22.43 -20.09
N LYS A 151 19.39 -22.18 -19.89
CA LYS A 151 18.29 -22.74 -20.69
C LYS A 151 17.13 -21.76 -20.79
N ASP A 152 16.29 -21.96 -21.79
CA ASP A 152 14.97 -21.34 -21.82
C ASP A 152 14.11 -21.92 -20.69
N LEU A 153 13.26 -21.08 -20.12
CA LEU A 153 12.30 -21.50 -19.11
C LEU A 153 11.08 -22.12 -19.79
N ASN A 154 10.39 -22.99 -19.06
CA ASN A 154 9.04 -23.44 -19.38
C ASN A 154 8.07 -23.02 -18.26
N GLU A 155 6.77 -23.17 -18.51
CA GLU A 155 5.72 -22.68 -17.60
C GLU A 155 5.78 -23.27 -16.18
N SER A 156 6.46 -24.41 -15.95
CA SER A 156 6.61 -24.98 -14.61
C SER A 156 7.39 -24.07 -13.64
N TYR A 157 8.18 -23.12 -14.15
CA TYR A 157 8.93 -22.17 -13.33
C TYR A 157 8.14 -20.89 -13.01
N ALA A 158 6.95 -20.71 -13.59
CA ALA A 158 6.19 -19.47 -13.43
C ALA A 158 5.84 -19.17 -11.97
N GLU A 159 5.50 -20.18 -11.17
CA GLU A 159 5.22 -20.02 -9.73
C GLU A 159 6.44 -19.50 -8.97
N GLN A 160 7.61 -20.11 -9.17
CA GLN A 160 8.85 -19.67 -8.52
C GLN A 160 9.16 -18.21 -8.83
N ILE A 161 9.01 -17.81 -10.09
CA ILE A 161 9.24 -16.43 -10.54
C ILE A 161 8.20 -15.48 -9.95
N ASN A 162 6.92 -15.86 -9.99
CA ASN A 162 5.82 -15.03 -9.51
C ASN A 162 5.90 -14.78 -8.00
N ASN A 163 6.28 -15.80 -7.22
CA ASN A 163 6.37 -15.73 -5.76
C ASN A 163 7.34 -14.66 -5.26
N VAL A 164 8.40 -14.38 -6.01
CA VAL A 164 9.40 -13.37 -5.65
C VAL A 164 9.24 -12.06 -6.42
N TRP A 165 8.22 -11.94 -7.27
CA TRP A 165 7.92 -10.72 -8.00
C TRP A 165 7.27 -9.69 -7.06
N PRO A 166 7.88 -8.49 -6.87
CA PRO A 166 7.33 -7.48 -5.96
C PRO A 166 5.97 -6.91 -6.37
N HIS A 167 5.61 -7.04 -7.64
CA HIS A 167 4.36 -6.53 -8.21
C HIS A 167 3.36 -7.65 -8.51
N ARG A 168 3.53 -8.84 -7.91
CA ARG A 168 2.57 -9.94 -8.07
C ARG A 168 1.20 -9.54 -7.52
N SER A 169 0.16 -10.05 -8.16
CA SER A 169 -1.24 -9.91 -7.78
C SER A 169 -1.96 -11.25 -7.94
N GLU A 170 -3.23 -11.34 -7.56
CA GLU A 170 -4.05 -12.48 -7.97
C GLU A 170 -4.02 -12.64 -9.51
N GLY A 171 -3.93 -13.87 -9.99
CA GLY A 171 -3.85 -14.20 -11.42
C GLY A 171 -2.50 -13.88 -12.11
N SER A 172 -1.59 -13.14 -11.47
CA SER A 172 -0.31 -12.73 -12.06
C SER A 172 0.60 -13.88 -12.52
N VAL A 173 0.49 -15.06 -11.91
CA VAL A 173 1.24 -16.25 -12.37
C VAL A 173 0.89 -16.62 -13.81
N ASN A 174 -0.35 -16.40 -14.25
CA ASN A 174 -0.75 -16.66 -15.63
C ASN A 174 -0.11 -15.67 -16.60
N PHE A 175 0.16 -14.44 -16.15
CA PHE A 175 0.94 -13.46 -16.92
C PHE A 175 2.38 -13.95 -17.09
N VAL A 176 3.00 -14.42 -16.00
CA VAL A 176 4.36 -15.00 -16.06
C VAL A 176 4.41 -16.22 -16.98
N LYS A 177 3.42 -17.12 -16.91
CA LYS A 177 3.30 -18.26 -17.84
C LYS A 177 3.23 -17.81 -19.29
N MET A 178 2.41 -16.80 -19.60
CA MET A 178 2.31 -16.24 -20.95
C MET A 178 3.66 -15.66 -21.41
N LEU A 179 4.35 -14.89 -20.57
CA LEU A 179 5.68 -14.35 -20.92
C LEU A 179 6.69 -15.47 -21.20
N ILE A 180 6.71 -16.53 -20.40
CA ILE A 180 7.61 -17.67 -20.64
C ILE A 180 7.25 -18.41 -21.94
N ARG A 181 5.95 -18.59 -22.21
CA ARG A 181 5.47 -19.31 -23.39
C ARG A 181 5.72 -18.55 -24.69
N LEU A 182 5.46 -17.25 -24.71
CA LEU A 182 5.43 -16.45 -25.94
C LEU A 182 6.72 -15.69 -26.22
N ASN A 183 7.63 -15.56 -25.24
CA ASN A 183 8.90 -14.86 -25.39
C ASN A 183 10.11 -15.75 -25.10
N LYS A 184 11.25 -15.31 -25.62
CA LYS A 184 12.55 -15.81 -25.15
C LYS A 184 12.72 -15.51 -23.66
N SER A 185 13.30 -16.46 -22.94
CA SER A 185 13.72 -16.31 -21.54
C SER A 185 15.11 -16.90 -21.35
N VAL A 186 15.79 -16.52 -20.26
CA VAL A 186 17.02 -17.17 -19.84
C VAL A 186 16.90 -17.52 -18.36
N GLY A 187 17.12 -18.79 -18.03
CA GLY A 187 17.30 -19.29 -16.67
C GLY A 187 18.69 -19.90 -16.49
N LEU A 188 19.33 -19.61 -15.36
CA LEU A 188 20.54 -20.28 -14.91
C LEU A 188 20.20 -21.37 -13.91
N PHE A 189 20.83 -22.52 -14.06
CA PHE A 189 20.60 -23.70 -13.25
C PHE A 189 21.89 -24.22 -12.64
N GLU A 190 21.89 -24.39 -11.32
CA GLU A 190 22.91 -25.08 -10.53
C GLU A 190 22.29 -26.39 -10.03
N ASP A 191 22.90 -27.54 -10.33
CA ASP A 191 22.38 -28.89 -9.98
C ASP A 191 20.90 -29.12 -10.36
N GLY A 192 20.50 -28.58 -11.53
CA GLY A 192 19.14 -28.71 -12.06
C GLY A 192 18.10 -27.77 -11.42
N LYS A 193 18.48 -26.94 -10.44
CA LYS A 193 17.59 -25.96 -9.80
C LYS A 193 17.74 -24.58 -10.43
N LEU A 194 16.63 -23.89 -10.69
CA LEU A 194 16.65 -22.53 -11.21
C LEU A 194 17.14 -21.55 -10.12
N VAL A 195 18.23 -20.82 -10.39
CA VAL A 195 18.88 -19.94 -9.40
C VAL A 195 18.95 -18.47 -9.83
N ALA A 196 18.76 -18.17 -11.12
CA ALA A 196 18.64 -16.80 -11.63
C ALA A 196 17.89 -16.81 -12.96
N TRP A 197 17.21 -15.74 -13.30
CA TRP A 197 16.48 -15.64 -14.58
C TRP A 197 16.29 -14.20 -15.05
N CYS A 198 15.99 -14.06 -16.33
CA CYS A 198 15.49 -12.85 -16.95
C CYS A 198 14.47 -13.22 -18.04
N LEU A 199 13.36 -12.50 -18.10
CA LEU A 199 12.29 -12.65 -19.10
C LEU A 199 12.25 -11.42 -20.02
N LEU A 200 11.47 -11.50 -21.09
CA LEU A 200 11.06 -10.33 -21.87
C LEU A 200 9.64 -9.90 -21.47
N LEU A 201 9.48 -8.60 -21.27
CA LEU A 201 8.20 -7.94 -21.02
C LEU A 201 7.39 -7.76 -22.32
N PRO A 202 6.10 -7.39 -22.23
CA PRO A 202 5.32 -6.98 -23.39
C PRO A 202 5.96 -5.85 -24.21
N LEU A 203 6.82 -5.04 -23.58
CA LEU A 203 7.58 -3.98 -24.25
C LEU A 203 8.74 -4.49 -25.13
N GLY A 204 8.97 -5.80 -25.22
CA GLY A 204 10.16 -6.38 -25.84
C GLY A 204 11.46 -6.15 -25.05
N ALA A 205 11.35 -5.63 -23.82
CA ALA A 205 12.48 -5.27 -22.96
C ALA A 205 12.80 -6.35 -21.92
N LEU A 206 14.04 -6.37 -21.45
CA LEU A 206 14.49 -7.22 -20.35
C LEU A 206 13.71 -6.88 -19.08
N GLY A 207 13.13 -7.89 -18.43
CA GLY A 207 12.37 -7.70 -17.19
C GLY A 207 12.24 -8.98 -16.37
N LEU A 208 11.52 -8.87 -15.26
CA LEU A 208 11.39 -9.91 -14.23
C LEU A 208 12.75 -10.53 -13.85
N LEU A 209 13.82 -9.73 -13.91
CA LEU A 209 15.18 -10.13 -13.57
C LEU A 209 15.27 -10.43 -12.08
N GLN A 210 15.76 -11.62 -11.74
CA GLN A 210 15.98 -11.99 -10.34
C GLN A 210 17.10 -13.01 -10.19
N VAL A 211 17.72 -12.98 -9.02
CA VAL A 211 18.65 -14.01 -8.54
C VAL A 211 18.15 -14.50 -7.19
N GLU A 212 18.10 -15.81 -7.02
CA GLU A 212 17.76 -16.44 -5.74
C GLU A 212 18.66 -15.89 -4.62
N ASN A 213 18.08 -15.67 -3.44
CA ASN A 213 18.79 -15.02 -2.32
C ASN A 213 20.10 -15.73 -1.98
N THR A 214 20.12 -17.06 -2.06
CA THR A 214 21.29 -17.94 -1.83
C THR A 214 22.38 -17.83 -2.90
N HIS A 215 22.09 -17.19 -4.04
CA HIS A 215 22.99 -17.09 -5.21
C HIS A 215 23.32 -15.63 -5.58
N LYS A 216 22.87 -14.67 -4.78
CA LYS A 216 23.22 -13.26 -4.95
C LYS A 216 24.73 -13.06 -4.81
N ARG A 217 25.24 -11.99 -5.43
CA ARG A 217 26.66 -11.59 -5.43
C ARG A 217 27.62 -12.56 -6.13
N LYS A 218 27.12 -13.61 -6.81
CA LYS A 218 27.91 -14.51 -7.67
C LYS A 218 28.04 -14.05 -9.14
N GLY A 219 27.53 -12.86 -9.47
CA GLY A 219 27.51 -12.34 -10.85
C GLY A 219 26.38 -12.86 -11.74
N PHE A 220 25.50 -13.74 -11.22
CA PHE A 220 24.45 -14.40 -12.01
C PHE A 220 23.40 -13.46 -12.60
N GLY A 221 23.05 -12.37 -11.90
CA GLY A 221 22.15 -11.35 -12.44
C GLY A 221 22.72 -10.70 -13.70
N SER A 222 24.01 -10.37 -13.67
CA SER A 222 24.70 -9.85 -14.86
C SER A 222 24.81 -10.88 -15.97
N LEU A 223 25.00 -12.15 -15.64
CA LEU A 223 25.13 -13.22 -16.64
C LEU A 223 23.83 -13.47 -17.40
N VAL A 224 22.67 -13.52 -16.73
CA VAL A 224 21.37 -13.65 -17.44
C VAL A 224 21.05 -12.44 -18.31
N VAL A 225 21.39 -11.23 -17.84
CA VAL A 225 21.24 -10.00 -18.63
C VAL A 225 22.11 -10.07 -19.88
N LYS A 226 23.39 -10.42 -19.76
CA LYS A 226 24.31 -10.56 -20.90
C LYS A 226 23.85 -11.59 -21.91
N LEU A 227 23.43 -12.78 -21.45
CA LEU A 227 22.95 -13.85 -22.30
C LEU A 227 21.73 -13.43 -23.13
N LEU A 228 20.72 -12.86 -22.47
CA LEU A 228 19.50 -12.44 -23.15
C LEU A 228 19.74 -11.21 -24.04
N SER A 229 20.55 -10.24 -23.59
CA SER A 229 20.96 -9.08 -24.39
C SER A 229 21.68 -9.47 -25.66
N LYS A 230 22.62 -10.41 -25.58
CA LYS A 230 23.37 -10.90 -26.74
C LYS A 230 22.43 -11.60 -27.73
N PHE A 231 21.51 -12.43 -27.25
CA PHE A 231 20.49 -13.05 -28.09
C PHE A 231 19.63 -11.99 -28.81
N LEU A 232 19.14 -10.96 -28.10
CA LEU A 232 18.37 -9.88 -28.72
C LEU A 232 19.18 -9.17 -29.82
N ALA A 233 20.44 -8.83 -29.52
CA ALA A 233 21.34 -8.16 -30.46
C ALA A 233 21.64 -9.01 -31.72
N GLU A 234 21.85 -10.32 -31.56
CA GLU A 234 22.03 -11.28 -32.67
C GLU A 234 20.80 -11.34 -33.58
N ASN A 235 19.61 -11.11 -33.03
CA ASN A 235 18.34 -11.10 -33.76
C ASN A 235 17.91 -9.69 -34.23
N ASN A 236 18.80 -8.69 -34.13
CA ASN A 236 18.52 -7.29 -34.48
C ASN A 236 17.33 -6.70 -33.70
N ILE A 237 17.12 -7.17 -32.48
CA ILE A 237 16.17 -6.60 -31.53
C ILE A 237 16.94 -5.66 -30.62
N GLU A 238 16.40 -4.47 -30.41
CA GLU A 238 16.99 -3.48 -29.53
C GLU A 238 17.02 -3.98 -28.08
N VAL A 239 18.12 -3.71 -27.38
CA VAL A 239 18.33 -4.19 -26.02
C VAL A 239 17.99 -3.10 -25.01
N THR A 240 16.83 -3.23 -24.37
CA THR A 240 16.34 -2.25 -23.40
C THR A 240 15.91 -2.91 -22.09
N ALA A 241 15.87 -2.12 -21.01
CA ALA A 241 15.42 -2.60 -19.70
C ALA A 241 14.78 -1.48 -18.85
N PRO A 242 13.50 -1.59 -18.44
CA PRO A 242 12.93 -0.73 -17.41
C PRO A 242 13.40 -1.16 -16.03
N VAL A 243 14.02 -0.25 -15.27
CA VAL A 243 14.48 -0.51 -13.90
C VAL A 243 13.88 0.52 -12.93
N VAL A 244 13.20 0.06 -11.88
CA VAL A 244 12.62 0.93 -10.85
C VAL A 244 13.69 1.84 -10.25
N VAL A 245 13.41 3.15 -10.16
CA VAL A 245 14.37 4.18 -9.69
C VAL A 245 14.97 3.84 -8.32
N LYS A 246 14.16 3.26 -7.42
CA LYS A 246 14.59 2.86 -6.08
C LYS A 246 15.49 1.61 -6.06
N ASN A 247 15.56 0.83 -7.13
CA ASN A 247 16.38 -0.39 -7.20
C ASN A 247 17.84 -0.07 -7.56
N VAL A 248 18.56 0.53 -6.62
CA VAL A 248 19.98 0.94 -6.78
C VAL A 248 20.85 -0.23 -7.22
N ALA A 249 20.64 -1.43 -6.67
CA ALA A 249 21.44 -2.61 -7.01
C ALA A 249 21.32 -3.01 -8.48
N SER A 250 20.11 -3.00 -9.04
CA SER A 250 19.90 -3.29 -10.46
C SER A 250 20.44 -2.18 -11.34
N ARG A 251 20.19 -0.91 -11.00
CA ARG A 251 20.71 0.24 -11.76
C ARG A 251 22.23 0.21 -11.89
N SER A 252 22.93 0.09 -10.76
CA SER A 252 24.39 -0.02 -10.76
C SER A 252 24.91 -1.26 -11.48
N MET A 253 24.12 -2.32 -11.62
CA MET A 253 24.48 -3.48 -12.43
C MET A 253 24.40 -3.17 -13.92
N PHE A 254 23.28 -2.60 -14.38
CA PHE A 254 23.07 -2.24 -15.78
C PHE A 254 24.12 -1.21 -16.25
N GLU A 255 24.36 -0.16 -15.45
CA GLU A 255 25.39 0.84 -15.74
C GLU A 255 26.80 0.22 -15.90
N LYS A 256 27.16 -0.73 -15.03
CA LYS A 256 28.45 -1.46 -15.13
C LYS A 256 28.54 -2.36 -16.36
N LEU A 257 27.40 -2.80 -16.89
CA LEU A 257 27.34 -3.57 -18.13
C LEU A 257 27.38 -2.69 -19.38
N GLY A 258 27.45 -1.35 -19.24
CA GLY A 258 27.49 -0.41 -20.34
C GLY A 258 26.12 0.09 -20.80
N PHE A 259 25.04 -0.28 -20.11
CA PHE A 259 23.73 0.30 -20.39
C PHE A 259 23.70 1.77 -19.96
N LYS A 260 23.01 2.59 -20.74
CA LYS A 260 22.85 4.03 -20.54
C LYS A 260 21.38 4.36 -20.30
N GLU A 261 21.12 5.28 -19.39
CA GLU A 261 19.80 5.86 -19.19
C GLU A 261 19.45 6.72 -20.41
N VAL A 262 18.34 6.42 -21.09
CA VAL A 262 17.92 7.18 -22.28
C VAL A 262 16.53 7.81 -22.15
N ASP A 263 15.70 7.32 -21.22
CA ASP A 263 14.36 7.85 -20.96
C ASP A 263 13.85 7.41 -19.57
N LYS A 264 12.64 7.84 -19.19
CA LYS A 264 11.83 7.26 -18.13
C LYS A 264 10.54 6.69 -18.69
N VAL A 265 10.18 5.49 -18.23
CA VAL A 265 8.88 4.88 -18.52
C VAL A 265 8.07 4.68 -17.25
N TYR A 266 6.77 4.83 -17.41
CA TYR A 266 5.79 4.87 -16.33
C TYR A 266 4.81 3.71 -16.45
N TRP A 267 4.43 3.20 -15.29
CA TRP A 267 3.38 2.20 -15.11
C TRP A 267 2.33 2.85 -14.23
N GLN A 268 1.19 3.25 -14.81
CA GLN A 268 0.17 4.02 -14.10
C GLN A 268 -1.09 3.20 -13.94
N PHE A 269 -1.60 3.17 -12.73
CA PHE A 269 -2.70 2.32 -12.33
C PHE A 269 -3.65 3.09 -11.43
N TYR A 270 -4.92 2.71 -11.53
CA TYR A 270 -5.88 3.05 -10.50
C TYR A 270 -5.42 2.46 -9.17
N CYS A 271 -5.33 3.31 -8.15
CA CYS A 271 -5.09 2.84 -6.80
C CYS A 271 -6.42 2.32 -6.27
N PHE A 272 -6.58 0.99 -6.21
CA PHE A 272 -7.72 0.30 -5.58
C PHE A 272 -8.04 0.76 -4.14
N ARG A 273 -7.18 1.61 -3.56
CA ARG A 273 -7.30 2.18 -2.21
C ARG A 273 -8.30 3.30 -2.05
N PHE A 274 -8.91 3.83 -3.12
CA PHE A 274 -9.87 4.92 -3.00
C PHE A 274 -11.03 4.77 -3.99
N CYS A 275 -11.93 3.80 -3.79
CA CYS A 275 -13.19 3.75 -4.52
C CYS A 275 -14.24 4.69 -3.90
N LYS A 276 -13.95 6.00 -3.83
CA LYS A 276 -15.00 7.01 -3.63
C LYS A 276 -15.62 7.31 -4.99
N VAL A 277 -16.88 6.96 -5.20
CA VAL A 277 -17.68 7.59 -6.27
C VAL A 277 -18.84 8.34 -5.65
N ARG A 278 -18.88 9.65 -5.95
CA ARG A 278 -20.04 10.52 -5.74
C ARG A 278 -21.04 10.36 -6.89
N SER A 279 -22.30 10.19 -6.47
CA SER A 279 -23.56 10.67 -7.07
C SER A 279 -23.81 10.46 -8.57
N SER A 280 -24.63 9.44 -8.83
CA SER A 280 -25.78 9.41 -9.76
C SER A 280 -26.05 10.65 -10.63
N GLY A 281 -25.97 10.44 -11.94
CA GLY A 281 -26.77 11.14 -12.95
C GLY A 281 -27.36 10.09 -13.89
N ASP A 282 -28.68 10.14 -14.06
CA ASP A 282 -29.55 9.22 -14.81
C ASP A 282 -29.00 8.69 -16.13
N PHE A 283 -29.17 7.38 -16.38
CA PHE A 283 -29.89 6.87 -17.56
C PHE A 283 -30.47 5.49 -17.23
N GLY A 284 -31.78 5.35 -17.46
CA GLY A 284 -32.60 4.23 -17.01
C GLY A 284 -32.39 2.91 -17.74
N GLY A 285 -32.67 1.84 -17.01
CA GLY A 285 -32.80 0.45 -17.47
C GLY A 285 -32.97 -0.49 -16.25
N ASP A 286 -34.17 -1.02 -16.06
CA ASP A 286 -34.58 -1.90 -14.94
C ASP A 286 -34.44 -3.41 -15.34
N PRO A 287 -34.52 -4.39 -14.41
CA PRO A 287 -33.42 -4.99 -13.68
C PRO A 287 -33.45 -6.52 -13.88
N THR A 288 -32.60 -7.28 -13.22
CA THR A 288 -32.41 -8.69 -13.59
C THR A 288 -31.07 -9.25 -13.10
N THR A 289 -30.81 -9.19 -11.79
CA THR A 289 -29.54 -9.62 -11.14
C THR A 289 -28.29 -8.82 -11.55
N ARG A 290 -28.19 -7.57 -11.08
CA ARG A 290 -26.89 -6.92 -10.85
C ARG A 290 -26.40 -7.41 -9.49
N GLU A 291 -25.35 -8.23 -9.47
CA GLU A 291 -24.50 -8.34 -8.27
C GLU A 291 -23.98 -6.94 -7.98
N THR A 292 -24.48 -6.31 -6.92
CA THR A 292 -23.96 -5.05 -6.41
C THR A 292 -22.56 -5.31 -5.89
N MET A 293 -21.54 -4.90 -6.66
CA MET A 293 -20.16 -4.92 -6.17
C MET A 293 -20.04 -4.03 -4.94
N ASP A 294 -19.42 -4.57 -3.89
CA ASP A 294 -19.16 -3.87 -2.64
C ASP A 294 -18.25 -2.65 -2.85
N LYS A 295 -18.65 -1.50 -2.32
CA LYS A 295 -17.96 -0.21 -2.46
C LYS A 295 -17.44 0.28 -1.13
N LEU A 296 -16.14 0.58 -1.05
CA LEU A 296 -15.54 1.24 0.11
C LEU A 296 -15.81 2.75 0.07
N LEU A 297 -16.65 3.24 0.97
CA LEU A 297 -17.04 4.65 1.04
C LEU A 297 -16.50 5.28 2.31
N GLU A 298 -15.94 6.49 2.19
CA GLU A 298 -15.59 7.28 3.37
C GLU A 298 -16.87 7.83 4.02
N ILE A 299 -16.95 7.67 5.33
CA ILE A 299 -17.94 8.30 6.17
C ILE A 299 -17.49 9.75 6.38
N PRO A 300 -18.26 10.75 5.90
CA PRO A 300 -17.91 12.15 6.07
C PRO A 300 -17.75 12.53 7.57
N PRO A 301 -16.79 13.39 7.95
CA PRO A 301 -16.55 13.77 9.35
C PRO A 301 -17.80 14.24 10.11
N GLU A 302 -18.71 14.94 9.44
CA GLU A 302 -19.99 15.39 10.02
C GLU A 302 -20.92 14.25 10.45
N LYS A 303 -20.72 13.04 9.90
CA LYS A 303 -21.47 11.83 10.26
C LYS A 303 -20.76 10.97 11.32
N TRP A 304 -19.51 11.25 11.68
CA TRP A 304 -18.79 10.48 12.70
C TRP A 304 -19.48 10.46 14.07
N PRO A 305 -20.14 11.56 14.54
CA PRO A 305 -20.96 11.50 15.75
C PRO A 305 -22.09 10.47 15.66
N GLN A 306 -22.74 10.34 14.50
CA GLN A 306 -23.80 9.35 14.30
C GLN A 306 -23.24 7.93 14.37
N LEU A 307 -22.09 7.67 13.72
CA LEU A 307 -21.40 6.38 13.81
C LEU A 307 -21.00 6.06 15.25
N ARG A 308 -20.41 7.04 15.96
CA ARG A 308 -20.05 6.92 17.39
C ARG A 308 -21.27 6.54 18.22
N ASP A 309 -22.41 7.16 17.97
CA ASP A 309 -23.61 7.00 18.78
C ASP A 309 -24.25 5.61 18.64
N LEU A 310 -24.00 4.88 17.54
CA LEU A 310 -24.34 3.46 17.42
C LEU A 310 -23.64 2.57 18.48
N TYR A 311 -22.53 3.04 19.03
CA TYR A 311 -21.73 2.33 20.02
C TYR A 311 -21.98 2.79 21.47
N VAL A 312 -22.99 3.62 21.74
CA VAL A 312 -23.29 4.13 23.10
C VAL A 312 -23.58 3.01 24.10
N ASP A 313 -24.34 1.98 23.69
CA ASP A 313 -24.63 0.83 24.55
C ASP A 313 -23.44 -0.16 24.65
N HIS A 314 -22.36 0.16 23.94
CA HIS A 314 -21.12 -0.60 23.87
C HIS A 314 -19.93 0.24 24.35
N LYS A 315 -20.12 1.24 25.20
CA LYS A 315 -19.01 2.05 25.76
C LYS A 315 -17.95 1.24 26.51
N ASN A 316 -18.34 0.08 27.03
CA ASN A 316 -17.45 -0.88 27.69
C ASN A 316 -16.61 -1.70 26.71
N ARG A 317 -17.03 -1.80 25.45
CA ARG A 317 -16.28 -2.49 24.38
C ARG A 317 -15.09 -1.66 23.98
N ALA A 318 -13.96 -2.32 23.80
CA ALA A 318 -12.77 -1.61 23.38
C ALA A 318 -12.91 -1.11 21.94
N SER A 319 -12.24 0.01 21.65
CA SER A 319 -11.98 0.45 20.28
C SER A 319 -13.22 0.69 19.41
N CYS A 320 -14.28 1.21 20.03
CA CYS A 320 -15.46 1.71 19.35
C CYS A 320 -15.77 3.15 19.74
N TYR A 321 -16.63 3.35 20.75
CA TYR A 321 -17.13 4.67 21.16
C TYR A 321 -16.00 5.66 21.49
N SER A 322 -15.10 5.29 22.41
CA SER A 322 -14.02 6.19 22.88
C SER A 322 -12.99 6.52 21.80
N THR A 323 -12.82 5.63 20.82
CA THR A 323 -11.92 5.83 19.67
C THR A 323 -12.53 6.84 18.72
N LEU A 324 -13.79 6.62 18.31
CA LEU A 324 -14.52 7.56 17.46
C LEU A 324 -14.67 8.93 18.14
N GLN A 325 -14.93 8.97 19.44
CA GLN A 325 -14.96 10.22 20.21
C GLN A 325 -13.62 10.97 20.18
N SER A 326 -12.50 10.25 20.24
CA SER A 326 -11.16 10.85 20.12
C SER A 326 -10.93 11.39 18.71
N PHE A 327 -11.32 10.66 17.68
CA PHE A 327 -11.19 11.08 16.28
C PHE A 327 -12.04 12.31 15.94
N ILE A 328 -13.29 12.37 16.44
CA ILE A 328 -14.15 13.56 16.31
C ILE A 328 -13.47 14.77 16.95
N HIS A 329 -12.89 14.59 18.14
CA HIS A 329 -12.17 15.67 18.81
C HIS A 329 -10.96 16.13 17.99
N TRP A 330 -10.18 15.19 17.46
CA TRP A 330 -8.99 15.49 16.67
C TRP A 330 -9.29 16.25 15.40
N ILE A 331 -10.26 15.78 14.60
CA ILE A 331 -10.60 16.43 13.32
C ILE A 331 -11.27 17.79 13.54
N THR A 332 -11.87 18.03 14.71
CA THR A 332 -12.40 19.35 15.10
C THR A 332 -11.27 20.34 15.37
N GLN A 333 -10.16 19.90 15.95
CA GLN A 333 -8.98 20.75 16.19
C GLN A 333 -8.11 20.90 14.95
N GLU A 334 -7.90 19.81 14.22
CA GLU A 334 -7.04 19.72 13.03
C GLU A 334 -7.79 19.02 11.88
N PRO A 335 -8.59 19.77 11.09
CA PRO A 335 -9.36 19.21 9.98
C PRO A 335 -8.50 18.53 8.89
N GLU A 336 -7.26 18.98 8.74
CA GLU A 336 -6.29 18.47 7.78
C GLU A 336 -5.54 17.21 8.25
N LEU A 337 -5.86 16.70 9.46
CA LEU A 337 -5.27 15.47 9.94
C LEU A 337 -5.55 14.34 8.93
N PRO A 338 -4.55 13.52 8.56
CA PRO A 338 -4.71 12.44 7.58
C PRO A 338 -5.40 11.22 8.20
N LEU A 339 -6.59 11.47 8.76
CA LEU A 339 -7.48 10.54 9.42
C LEU A 339 -8.79 10.49 8.63
N ARG A 340 -9.15 9.30 8.16
CA ARG A 340 -10.38 9.04 7.41
C ARG A 340 -11.05 7.78 7.93
N ILE A 341 -12.38 7.72 7.92
CA ILE A 341 -13.16 6.56 8.36
C ILE A 341 -13.94 6.02 7.17
N TYR A 342 -13.90 4.72 6.95
CA TYR A 342 -14.50 4.05 5.81
C TYR A 342 -15.47 2.96 6.23
N SER A 343 -16.43 2.66 5.35
CA SER A 343 -17.42 1.59 5.48
C SER A 343 -17.75 1.00 4.12
N LEU A 344 -18.44 -0.14 4.11
CA LEU A 344 -18.93 -0.75 2.88
C LEU A 344 -20.33 -0.21 2.54
N ASN A 345 -20.56 0.13 1.28
CA ASN A 345 -21.87 0.45 0.69
C ASN A 345 -22.69 1.54 1.42
N ASP A 346 -22.07 2.37 2.27
CA ASP A 346 -22.76 3.33 3.18
C ASP A 346 -23.78 2.62 4.09
N GLU A 347 -23.45 1.40 4.55
CA GLU A 347 -24.30 0.58 5.44
C GLU A 347 -23.95 0.73 6.93
N TRP A 348 -22.95 1.54 7.26
CA TRP A 348 -22.46 1.73 8.64
C TRP A 348 -23.54 2.20 9.60
N GLN A 349 -24.58 2.88 9.14
CA GLN A 349 -25.71 3.36 9.95
C GLN A 349 -26.48 2.20 10.60
N THR A 350 -26.48 1.02 9.98
CA THR A 350 -27.20 -0.15 10.49
C THR A 350 -26.26 -1.16 11.14
N ASN A 351 -25.07 -1.34 10.56
CA ASN A 351 -24.16 -2.40 10.94
C ASN A 351 -22.98 -1.94 11.81
N GLY A 352 -22.77 -0.63 11.94
CA GLY A 352 -21.66 -0.03 12.67
C GLY A 352 -20.27 -0.35 12.10
N THR A 353 -20.16 -1.11 11.01
CA THR A 353 -18.88 -1.58 10.47
C THR A 353 -18.06 -0.42 9.94
N TYR A 354 -16.84 -0.26 10.46
CA TYR A 354 -15.91 0.76 9.99
C TYR A 354 -14.45 0.35 10.08
N VAL A 355 -13.62 0.98 9.26
CA VAL A 355 -12.17 1.06 9.44
C VAL A 355 -11.74 2.53 9.36
N ALA A 356 -11.11 3.02 10.41
CA ALA A 356 -10.47 4.33 10.47
C ALA A 356 -8.98 4.19 10.15
N HIS A 357 -8.48 4.98 9.21
CA HIS A 357 -7.10 4.97 8.75
C HIS A 357 -6.42 6.29 9.10
N LEU A 358 -5.42 6.21 9.96
CA LEU A 358 -4.53 7.30 10.31
C LEU A 358 -3.21 7.13 9.53
N SER A 359 -3.18 7.65 8.31
CA SER A 359 -2.20 7.21 7.30
C SER A 359 -0.78 7.69 7.57
N ALA A 360 -0.61 8.86 8.19
CA ALA A 360 0.71 9.39 8.57
C ALA A 360 1.46 8.48 9.56
N TYR A 361 0.74 7.64 10.30
CA TYR A 361 1.31 6.75 11.33
C TYR A 361 1.06 5.27 11.04
N LYS A 362 0.56 4.94 9.84
CA LYS A 362 0.24 3.57 9.41
C LYS A 362 -0.59 2.80 10.45
N GLN A 363 -1.67 3.42 10.95
CA GLN A 363 -2.56 2.77 11.92
C GLN A 363 -3.97 2.64 11.37
N LEU A 364 -4.53 1.43 11.51
CA LEU A 364 -5.92 1.11 11.25
C LEU A 364 -6.64 0.82 12.57
N PHE A 365 -7.81 1.38 12.76
CA PHE A 365 -8.70 1.09 13.88
C PHE A 365 -10.02 0.60 13.31
N CYS A 366 -10.58 -0.47 13.84
CA CYS A 366 -11.76 -1.06 13.23
C CYS A 366 -12.73 -1.63 14.24
N ASN A 367 -14.01 -1.63 13.88
CA ASN A 367 -15.04 -2.31 14.64
C ASN A 367 -16.25 -2.64 13.75
N THR A 368 -17.19 -3.43 14.28
CA THR A 368 -18.47 -3.75 13.64
C THR A 368 -19.51 -4.15 14.69
N LEU A 369 -20.79 -3.86 14.49
CA LEU A 369 -21.87 -4.40 15.33
C LEU A 369 -22.42 -5.74 14.79
N LYS A 370 -21.96 -6.18 13.62
CA LYS A 370 -22.33 -7.49 13.07
C LYS A 370 -21.64 -8.63 13.82
N ASP A 371 -22.34 -9.75 13.88
CA ASP A 371 -21.80 -11.02 14.37
C ASP A 371 -20.85 -11.65 13.34
N ASN A 372 -21.19 -11.57 12.05
CA ASN A 372 -20.27 -11.97 10.97
C ASN A 372 -19.27 -10.86 10.67
N LEU A 373 -18.11 -11.24 10.15
CA LEU A 373 -16.97 -10.34 9.95
C LEU A 373 -16.67 -10.08 8.48
N ASP A 374 -17.53 -10.52 7.56
CA ASP A 374 -17.25 -10.52 6.12
C ASP A 374 -17.03 -9.10 5.59
N ASP A 375 -17.92 -8.17 5.91
CA ASP A 375 -17.78 -6.76 5.50
C ASP A 375 -16.49 -6.16 6.07
N LEU A 376 -16.14 -6.48 7.32
CA LEU A 376 -14.94 -5.97 7.95
C LEU A 376 -13.67 -6.51 7.27
N ILE A 377 -13.67 -7.79 6.90
CA ILE A 377 -12.58 -8.41 6.13
C ILE A 377 -12.42 -7.70 4.78
N VAL A 378 -13.53 -7.50 4.06
CA VAL A 378 -13.54 -6.80 2.76
C VAL A 378 -12.94 -5.39 2.91
N ILE A 379 -13.40 -4.64 3.91
CA ILE A 379 -12.88 -3.29 4.17
C ILE A 379 -11.40 -3.31 4.53
N LEU A 380 -10.96 -4.19 5.45
CA LEU A 380 -9.55 -4.29 5.86
C LEU A 380 -8.66 -4.65 4.66
N ASN A 381 -9.10 -5.55 3.78
CA ASN A 381 -8.38 -5.94 2.57
C ASN A 381 -8.19 -4.81 1.55
N CYS A 382 -8.84 -3.66 1.73
CA CYS A 382 -8.55 -2.47 0.95
C CYS A 382 -7.29 -1.71 1.40
N PHE A 383 -6.71 -2.03 2.56
CA PHE A 383 -5.50 -1.39 3.11
C PHE A 383 -4.26 -2.29 2.97
N ASP A 384 -3.02 -1.77 3.07
CA ASP A 384 -1.83 -2.65 3.10
C ASP A 384 -1.60 -3.31 4.46
N ASN A 385 -0.87 -4.42 4.40
CA ASN A 385 -0.23 -5.10 5.52
C ASN A 385 0.97 -4.37 6.14
N GLU A 386 1.27 -3.13 5.72
CA GLU A 386 2.26 -2.27 6.37
C GLU A 386 1.61 -1.45 7.50
N ASN A 387 0.28 -1.41 7.56
CA ASN A 387 -0.46 -0.82 8.65
C ASN A 387 -0.51 -1.74 9.88
N ILE A 388 -0.40 -1.12 11.05
CA ILE A 388 -0.71 -1.75 12.33
C ILE A 388 -2.23 -1.71 12.51
N VAL A 389 -2.87 -2.87 12.69
CA VAL A 389 -4.26 -2.92 13.13
C VAL A 389 -4.28 -2.78 14.65
N ALA A 390 -4.81 -1.65 15.11
CA ALA A 390 -4.55 -1.09 16.42
C ALA A 390 -5.71 -1.30 17.39
N GLY A 391 -5.44 -2.05 18.45
CA GLY A 391 -6.28 -2.13 19.63
C GLY A 391 -7.63 -2.81 19.45
N PHE A 392 -7.80 -3.73 18.51
CA PHE A 392 -9.09 -4.38 18.25
C PHE A 392 -9.44 -5.45 19.29
N GLU A 393 -10.73 -5.76 19.44
CA GLU A 393 -11.23 -6.79 20.37
C GLU A 393 -10.89 -8.22 19.91
N GLU A 394 -10.86 -9.17 20.85
CA GLU A 394 -10.56 -10.59 20.57
C GLU A 394 -11.40 -11.18 19.44
N ARG A 395 -12.70 -10.86 19.41
CA ARG A 395 -13.63 -11.36 18.40
C ARG A 395 -13.27 -10.95 16.97
N LEU A 396 -12.47 -9.89 16.79
CA LEU A 396 -12.05 -9.38 15.49
C LEU A 396 -10.75 -10.03 15.00
N ILE A 397 -10.07 -10.84 15.83
CA ILE A 397 -8.86 -11.59 15.44
C ILE A 397 -9.05 -12.36 14.13
N PRO A 398 -10.14 -13.10 13.89
CA PRO A 398 -10.29 -13.84 12.63
C PRO A 398 -10.28 -12.93 11.40
N ALA A 399 -10.90 -11.74 11.48
CA ALA A 399 -10.92 -10.78 10.38
C ALA A 399 -9.54 -10.17 10.13
N VAL A 400 -8.85 -9.77 11.21
CA VAL A 400 -7.52 -9.17 11.12
C VAL A 400 -6.48 -10.20 10.66
N ASP A 401 -6.51 -11.42 11.18
CA ASP A 401 -5.66 -12.53 10.71
C ASP A 401 -5.90 -12.80 9.23
N LYS A 402 -7.16 -12.85 8.80
CA LYS A 402 -7.51 -13.04 7.39
C LYS A 402 -6.99 -11.90 6.52
N HIS A 403 -7.03 -10.67 7.00
CA HIS A 403 -6.45 -9.53 6.29
C HIS A 403 -4.94 -9.70 6.00
N PHE A 404 -4.15 -10.04 7.02
CA PHE A 404 -2.72 -10.27 6.82
C PHE A 404 -2.44 -11.49 5.92
N LEU A 405 -3.22 -12.56 6.04
CA LEU A 405 -3.08 -13.75 5.19
C LEU A 405 -3.45 -13.47 3.72
N ASP A 406 -4.59 -12.81 3.48
CA ASP A 406 -5.08 -12.46 2.14
C ASP A 406 -4.14 -11.46 1.45
N SER A 407 -3.38 -10.67 2.23
CA SER A 407 -2.31 -9.81 1.72
C SER A 407 -1.03 -10.57 1.29
N GLY A 408 -1.02 -11.90 1.43
CA GLY A 408 0.06 -12.77 1.00
C GLY A 408 1.18 -13.01 2.03
N LEU A 409 0.94 -12.72 3.31
CA LEU A 409 1.86 -13.06 4.40
C LEU A 409 1.61 -14.47 4.93
N SER A 410 2.68 -15.16 5.33
CA SER A 410 2.57 -16.37 6.15
C SER A 410 2.41 -16.03 7.64
N ARG A 411 2.00 -17.01 8.45
CA ARG A 411 1.74 -16.84 9.89
C ARG A 411 2.97 -16.40 10.68
N GLU A 412 4.17 -16.67 10.17
CA GLU A 412 5.44 -16.30 10.79
C GLU A 412 5.88 -14.87 10.45
N GLN A 413 5.19 -14.18 9.54
CA GLN A 413 5.54 -12.84 9.05
C GLN A 413 4.73 -11.72 9.70
N PHE A 414 3.81 -12.04 10.58
CA PHE A 414 3.07 -11.06 11.37
C PHE A 414 2.89 -11.56 12.79
N GLU A 415 2.92 -10.64 13.73
CA GLU A 415 2.71 -10.94 15.14
C GLU A 415 1.55 -10.14 15.70
N LYS A 416 0.95 -10.70 16.74
CA LYS A 416 -0.05 -10.03 17.57
C LYS A 416 0.40 -10.02 19.01
N TYR A 417 0.24 -8.90 19.68
CA TYR A 417 0.39 -8.83 21.14
C TYR A 417 -0.90 -8.36 21.81
N CYS A 418 -1.10 -8.89 23.01
CA CYS A 418 -2.27 -8.64 23.83
C CYS A 418 -1.98 -7.51 24.84
N THR A 419 -2.97 -6.65 25.06
CA THR A 419 -2.98 -5.70 26.16
C THR A 419 -4.30 -5.81 26.92
N ILE A 420 -4.22 -5.76 28.24
CA ILE A 420 -5.36 -5.80 29.15
C ILE A 420 -6.06 -4.44 29.14
N TRP A 421 -7.38 -4.47 28.97
CA TRP A 421 -8.24 -3.28 28.98
C TRP A 421 -8.88 -3.10 30.36
N TYR A 422 -8.47 -2.05 31.05
CA TYR A 422 -8.97 -1.68 32.37
C TYR A 422 -9.99 -0.56 32.28
N HIS A 423 -10.98 -0.56 33.17
CA HIS A 423 -11.99 0.49 33.31
C HIS A 423 -12.25 0.81 34.78
N ILE A 424 -12.58 2.07 35.06
CA ILE A 424 -13.13 2.48 36.36
C ILE A 424 -14.41 3.30 36.12
N PRO A 425 -15.50 3.05 36.87
CA PRO A 425 -16.70 3.86 36.76
C PRO A 425 -16.44 5.34 37.04
N ARG A 426 -17.13 6.20 36.29
CA ARG A 426 -17.03 7.67 36.43
C ARG A 426 -17.16 8.14 37.87
N GLU A 427 -18.16 7.62 38.59
CA GLU A 427 -18.46 7.98 39.98
C GLU A 427 -17.30 7.65 40.94
N GLU A 428 -16.57 6.57 40.69
CA GLU A 428 -15.40 6.19 41.48
C GLU A 428 -14.18 7.05 41.10
N ALA A 429 -13.99 7.35 39.82
CA ALA A 429 -12.91 8.24 39.37
C ALA A 429 -13.07 9.68 39.93
N LEU A 430 -14.30 10.18 40.04
CA LEU A 430 -14.58 11.50 40.64
C LEU A 430 -14.21 11.56 42.13
N LYS A 431 -14.26 10.43 42.83
CA LYS A 431 -13.90 10.31 44.25
C LYS A 431 -12.39 10.33 44.50
N PHE A 432 -11.55 10.32 43.46
CA PHE A 432 -10.11 10.37 43.66
C PHE A 432 -9.69 11.63 44.44
N ASP A 433 -9.07 11.38 45.59
CA ASP A 433 -8.38 12.38 46.40
C ASP A 433 -7.00 12.67 45.77
N ILE A 434 -6.78 13.93 45.44
CA ILE A 434 -5.58 14.41 44.76
C ILE A 434 -4.88 15.38 45.70
N LYS A 435 -3.80 14.90 46.30
CA LYS A 435 -2.87 15.69 47.12
C LYS A 435 -1.51 15.63 46.46
N LEU A 436 -1.03 16.80 46.05
CA LEU A 436 0.30 16.95 45.47
C LEU A 436 1.34 17.08 46.60
N PRO A 437 2.49 16.41 46.50
CA PRO A 437 3.64 16.73 47.33
C PRO A 437 4.10 18.18 47.13
N ASP A 438 4.62 18.83 48.18
CA ASP A 438 4.98 20.25 48.16
C ASP A 438 5.99 20.64 47.06
N ASN A 439 6.86 19.71 46.66
CA ASN A 439 7.89 19.91 45.64
C ASN A 439 7.43 19.53 44.21
N ILE A 440 6.17 19.09 44.04
CA ILE A 440 5.65 18.61 42.76
C ILE A 440 4.57 19.55 42.24
N THR A 441 4.74 20.00 41.00
CA THR A 441 3.71 20.71 40.26
C THR A 441 3.16 19.84 39.13
N THR A 442 2.00 20.22 38.58
CA THR A 442 1.36 19.48 37.49
C THR A 442 0.99 20.41 36.36
N LYS A 443 1.32 20.04 35.13
CA LYS A 443 0.90 20.75 33.91
C LYS A 443 0.65 19.77 32.77
N ASP A 444 -0.04 20.24 31.73
CA ASP A 444 -0.01 19.57 30.44
C ASP A 444 1.43 19.54 29.90
N LEU A 445 1.76 18.45 29.21
CA LEU A 445 2.92 18.37 28.36
C LEU A 445 2.74 19.28 27.16
N ASP A 446 3.86 19.76 26.62
CA ASP A 446 3.95 20.39 25.30
C ASP A 446 4.88 19.54 24.40
N GLU A 447 4.94 19.87 23.11
CA GLU A 447 5.72 19.09 22.14
C GLU A 447 7.22 18.98 22.46
N SER A 448 7.79 19.89 23.28
CA SER A 448 9.20 19.80 23.69
C SER A 448 9.48 18.59 24.59
N HIS A 449 8.46 18.05 25.24
CA HIS A 449 8.58 16.87 26.08
C HIS A 449 8.47 15.55 25.30
N ALA A 450 8.10 15.61 24.01
CA ALA A 450 7.83 14.41 23.22
C ALA A 450 9.05 13.50 23.08
N GLU A 451 10.25 14.08 22.93
CA GLU A 451 11.50 13.32 22.84
C GLU A 451 11.75 12.48 24.11
N GLN A 452 11.59 13.08 25.30
CA GLN A 452 11.76 12.38 26.57
C GLN A 452 10.78 11.22 26.70
N VAL A 453 9.50 11.45 26.39
CA VAL A 453 8.46 10.41 26.41
C VAL A 453 8.78 9.29 25.42
N ASN A 454 9.21 9.64 24.20
CA ASN A 454 9.51 8.67 23.14
C ASN A 454 10.75 7.83 23.47
N ASN A 455 11.78 8.42 24.08
CA ASN A 455 13.06 7.77 24.34
C ASN A 455 12.95 6.53 25.23
N VAL A 456 11.99 6.54 26.15
CA VAL A 456 11.72 5.46 27.11
C VAL A 456 10.55 4.57 26.69
N TRP A 457 9.91 4.83 25.55
CA TRP A 457 8.82 3.99 25.05
C TRP A 457 9.38 2.68 24.48
N PRO A 458 8.99 1.50 25.01
CA PRO A 458 9.54 0.22 24.54
C PRO A 458 9.27 -0.10 23.07
N HIS A 459 8.23 0.51 22.50
CA HIS A 459 7.82 0.31 21.11
C HIS A 459 8.22 1.49 20.22
N LYS A 460 9.21 2.29 20.61
CA LYS A 460 9.71 3.38 19.78
C LYS A 460 10.24 2.86 18.44
N CYS A 461 9.92 3.59 17.39
CA CYS A 461 10.33 3.29 16.01
C CYS A 461 10.50 4.60 15.24
N ASP A 462 10.95 4.52 13.98
CA ASP A 462 11.05 5.71 13.13
C ASP A 462 9.69 6.41 13.00
N GLY A 463 9.65 7.72 13.32
CA GLY A 463 8.41 8.52 13.31
C GLY A 463 7.58 8.48 14.60
N SER A 464 7.91 7.62 15.57
CA SER A 464 7.20 7.51 16.86
C SER A 464 7.19 8.81 17.67
N GLU A 465 8.25 9.62 17.62
CA GLU A 465 8.27 10.93 18.30
C GLU A 465 7.21 11.88 17.75
N ASN A 466 7.00 11.92 16.43
CA ASN A 466 5.96 12.75 15.82
C ASN A 466 4.56 12.27 16.23
N PHE A 467 4.38 10.96 16.39
CA PHE A 467 3.15 10.41 16.94
C PHE A 467 2.93 10.88 18.38
N VAL A 468 3.96 10.86 19.22
CA VAL A 468 3.89 11.40 20.59
C VAL A 468 3.58 12.89 20.60
N LYS A 469 4.21 13.70 19.72
CA LYS A 469 3.87 15.13 19.56
C LYS A 469 2.40 15.34 19.24
N MET A 470 1.87 14.57 18.28
CA MET A 470 0.45 14.60 17.94
C MET A 470 -0.43 14.25 19.15
N LEU A 471 -0.10 13.21 19.92
CA LEU A 471 -0.86 12.85 21.12
C LEU A 471 -0.84 13.96 22.18
N ILE A 472 0.31 14.61 22.39
CA ILE A 472 0.44 15.72 23.34
C ILE A 472 -0.38 16.94 22.88
N ARG A 473 -0.36 17.24 21.58
CA ARG A 473 -1.06 18.39 21.01
C ARG A 473 -2.58 18.20 20.96
N LEU A 474 -3.05 17.02 20.60
CA LEU A 474 -4.48 16.75 20.34
C LEU A 474 -5.25 16.17 21.54
N HIS A 475 -4.57 15.93 22.66
CA HIS A 475 -5.22 15.41 23.86
C HIS A 475 -4.71 16.07 25.13
N LYS A 476 -5.54 15.97 26.18
CA LYS A 476 -5.10 16.18 27.56
C LYS A 476 -3.91 15.26 27.87
N SER A 477 -2.93 15.82 28.53
CA SER A 477 -1.84 15.08 29.15
C SER A 477 -1.71 15.44 30.63
N VAL A 478 -0.99 14.62 31.39
CA VAL A 478 -0.62 14.95 32.76
C VAL A 478 0.88 14.73 32.87
N GLY A 479 1.63 15.80 33.14
CA GLY A 479 3.02 15.73 33.57
C GLY A 479 3.17 16.16 35.03
N LEU A 480 3.99 15.43 35.78
CA LEU A 480 4.42 15.79 37.13
C LEU A 480 5.84 16.37 37.05
N PHE A 481 6.05 17.53 37.66
CA PHE A 481 7.28 18.29 37.56
C PHE A 481 7.89 18.57 38.93
N GLU A 482 9.19 18.31 39.08
CA GLU A 482 10.00 18.74 40.22
C GLU A 482 10.91 19.89 39.76
N GLY A 483 10.52 21.13 40.10
CA GLY A 483 11.02 22.32 39.40
C GLY A 483 10.57 22.30 37.94
N ASP A 484 11.51 22.42 37.00
CA ASP A 484 11.25 22.35 35.56
C ASP A 484 11.39 20.94 34.97
N ASN A 485 11.81 19.96 35.78
CA ASN A 485 12.08 18.61 35.30
C ASN A 485 10.81 17.77 35.28
N LEU A 486 10.47 17.21 34.11
CA LEU A 486 9.40 16.22 33.98
C LEU A 486 9.85 14.89 34.61
N VAL A 487 9.16 14.42 35.65
CA VAL A 487 9.54 13.21 36.42
C VAL A 487 8.54 12.07 36.32
N ALA A 488 7.31 12.33 35.87
CA ALA A 488 6.33 11.31 35.54
C ALA A 488 5.26 11.87 34.62
N TRP A 489 4.62 11.02 33.83
CA TRP A 489 3.57 11.45 32.91
C TRP A 489 2.55 10.37 32.61
N CYS A 490 1.38 10.81 32.13
CA CYS A 490 0.32 9.97 31.59
C CYS A 490 -0.30 10.68 30.36
N LEU A 491 -0.34 10.00 29.22
CA LEU A 491 -0.93 10.51 27.99
C LEU A 491 -2.26 9.79 27.70
N ARG A 492 -3.04 10.36 26.77
CA ARG A 492 -4.23 9.73 26.23
C ARG A 492 -3.97 9.18 24.83
N ARG A 493 -4.31 7.90 24.63
CA ARG A 493 -4.12 7.15 23.37
C ARG A 493 -5.25 7.45 22.39
N PRO A 494 -5.09 7.09 21.09
CA PRO A 494 -6.17 7.21 20.09
C PRO A 494 -7.46 6.49 20.51
N LEU A 495 -7.32 5.40 21.28
CA LEU A 495 -8.44 4.61 21.80
C LEU A 495 -9.27 5.33 22.89
N GLY A 496 -8.86 6.54 23.29
CA GLY A 496 -9.42 7.29 24.40
C GLY A 496 -8.91 6.85 25.78
N SER A 497 -8.08 5.81 25.84
CA SER A 497 -7.53 5.24 27.06
C SER A 497 -6.26 5.93 27.56
N LEU A 498 -5.99 5.78 28.85
CA LEU A 498 -4.72 6.11 29.49
C LEU A 498 -3.61 5.22 28.90
N GLY A 499 -2.49 5.84 28.55
CA GLY A 499 -1.33 5.14 28.02
C GLY A 499 -0.06 5.98 28.07
N LEU A 500 1.04 5.35 27.64
CA LEU A 500 2.40 5.90 27.76
C LEU A 500 2.69 6.41 29.19
N LEU A 501 2.08 5.77 30.20
CA LEU A 501 2.31 6.07 31.61
C LEU A 501 3.74 5.66 31.96
N GLN A 502 4.49 6.60 32.52
CA GLN A 502 5.86 6.35 32.96
C GLN A 502 6.23 7.24 34.14
N VAL A 503 7.17 6.74 34.94
CA VAL A 503 7.84 7.49 36.00
C VAL A 503 9.34 7.35 35.77
N GLU A 504 10.05 8.47 35.82
CA GLU A 504 11.51 8.48 35.72
C GLU A 504 12.13 7.53 36.75
N ASN A 505 13.20 6.83 36.36
CA ASN A 505 13.81 5.78 37.18
C ASN A 505 14.21 6.31 38.57
N THR A 506 14.65 7.56 38.65
CA THR A 506 15.04 8.26 39.89
C THR A 506 13.86 8.63 40.80
N HIS A 507 12.63 8.51 40.32
CA HIS A 507 11.40 8.94 41.01
C HIS A 507 10.37 7.81 41.16
N GLN A 508 10.74 6.58 40.80
CA GLN A 508 9.90 5.41 41.02
C GLN A 508 9.65 5.16 42.52
N ARG A 509 8.59 4.39 42.81
CA ARG A 509 8.16 4.01 44.17
C ARG A 509 7.77 5.18 45.09
N LYS A 510 7.64 6.41 44.56
CA LYS A 510 7.11 7.59 45.27
C LYS A 510 5.59 7.79 45.10
N GLY A 511 4.90 6.86 44.45
CA GLY A 511 3.45 6.94 44.17
C GLY A 511 3.08 7.83 42.97
N PHE A 512 4.05 8.34 42.22
CA PHE A 512 3.85 9.29 41.12
C PHE A 512 3.07 8.72 39.94
N GLY A 513 3.27 7.44 39.58
CA GLY A 513 2.46 6.79 38.55
C GLY A 513 0.98 6.78 38.91
N SER A 514 0.66 6.41 40.16
CA SER A 514 -0.71 6.45 40.65
C SER A 514 -1.28 7.86 40.74
N LEU A 515 -0.46 8.86 41.07
CA LEU A 515 -0.87 10.25 41.10
C LEU A 515 -1.23 10.76 39.69
N ALA A 516 -0.39 10.50 38.69
CA ALA A 516 -0.65 10.87 37.30
C ALA A 516 -1.93 10.19 36.76
N VAL A 517 -2.14 8.91 37.07
CA VAL A 517 -3.38 8.19 36.72
C VAL A 517 -4.60 8.82 37.38
N ARG A 518 -4.57 9.11 38.69
CA ARG A 518 -5.71 9.72 39.39
C ARG A 518 -6.05 11.11 38.84
N LEU A 519 -5.05 11.94 38.55
CA LEU A 519 -5.20 13.25 37.91
C LEU A 519 -5.91 13.13 36.56
N MET A 520 -5.41 12.27 35.68
CA MET A 520 -5.99 12.09 34.36
C MET A 520 -7.39 11.46 34.44
N ALA A 521 -7.56 10.42 35.26
CA ALA A 521 -8.84 9.74 35.44
C ALA A 521 -9.93 10.67 35.96
N LYS A 522 -9.60 11.52 36.93
CA LYS A 522 -10.54 12.52 37.46
C LYS A 522 -10.91 13.56 36.40
N PHE A 523 -9.93 14.06 35.65
CA PHE A 523 -10.19 14.96 34.53
C PHE A 523 -11.13 14.33 33.48
N LEU A 524 -10.87 13.09 33.06
CA LEU A 524 -11.72 12.39 32.10
C LEU A 524 -13.16 12.24 32.64
N ALA A 525 -13.30 11.86 33.90
CA ALA A 525 -14.62 11.73 34.54
C ALA A 525 -15.37 13.07 34.65
N GLU A 526 -14.68 14.15 35.01
CA GLU A 526 -15.25 15.51 35.07
C GLU A 526 -15.76 15.99 33.71
N ASN A 527 -15.15 15.52 32.61
CA ASN A 527 -15.49 15.86 31.23
C ASN A 527 -16.38 14.81 30.53
N ASP A 528 -16.99 13.91 31.29
CA ASP A 528 -17.91 12.86 30.78
C ASP A 528 -17.27 11.93 29.73
N LEU A 529 -15.98 11.64 29.90
CA LEU A 529 -15.23 10.69 29.08
C LEU A 529 -15.02 9.38 29.83
N GLU A 530 -15.05 8.26 29.10
CA GLU A 530 -14.76 6.94 29.66
C GLU A 530 -13.34 6.87 30.22
N VAL A 531 -13.22 6.34 31.44
CA VAL A 531 -11.95 6.21 32.14
C VAL A 531 -11.41 4.79 31.95
N THR A 532 -10.63 4.61 30.89
CA THR A 532 -10.05 3.32 30.50
C THR A 532 -8.54 3.36 30.45
N ALA A 533 -7.87 2.23 30.58
CA ALA A 533 -6.41 2.13 30.47
C ALA A 533 -5.98 0.86 29.74
N THR A 534 -4.87 0.95 29.01
CA THR A 534 -4.24 -0.22 28.36
C THR A 534 -2.96 -0.60 29.07
N VAL A 535 -2.82 -1.87 29.43
CA VAL A 535 -1.62 -2.42 30.08
C VAL A 535 -1.13 -3.61 29.28
N VAL A 536 0.14 -3.62 28.87
CA VAL A 536 0.73 -4.77 28.17
C VAL A 536 0.66 -6.00 29.05
N ASP A 537 0.26 -7.14 28.48
CA ASP A 537 0.18 -8.39 29.21
C ASP A 537 1.56 -8.75 29.81
N GLY A 538 1.59 -9.20 31.06
CA GLY A 538 2.82 -9.41 31.83
C GLY A 538 3.39 -8.18 32.55
N ASN A 539 2.86 -6.97 32.36
CA ASN A 539 3.26 -5.80 33.17
C ASN A 539 2.59 -5.80 34.56
N VAL A 540 3.08 -6.69 35.42
CA VAL A 540 2.57 -6.93 36.79
C VAL A 540 2.52 -5.64 37.61
N ALA A 541 3.50 -4.74 37.46
CA ALA A 541 3.57 -3.50 38.23
C ALA A 541 2.42 -2.55 37.90
N SER A 542 2.14 -2.34 36.61
CA SER A 542 1.02 -1.49 36.17
C SER A 542 -0.32 -2.13 36.49
N SER A 543 -0.49 -3.44 36.27
CA SER A 543 -1.72 -4.17 36.61
C SER A 543 -2.08 -4.02 38.09
N ALA A 544 -1.13 -4.33 38.99
CA ALA A 544 -1.33 -4.19 40.43
C ALA A 544 -1.64 -2.75 40.85
N MET A 545 -1.03 -1.76 40.18
CA MET A 545 -1.31 -0.35 40.44
C MET A 545 -2.74 0.04 40.03
N PHE A 546 -3.17 -0.33 38.82
CA PHE A 546 -4.53 -0.04 38.34
C PHE A 546 -5.59 -0.71 39.21
N GLU A 547 -5.40 -1.97 39.57
CA GLU A 547 -6.30 -2.72 40.46
C GLU A 547 -6.42 -2.08 41.85
N LYS A 548 -5.30 -1.63 42.42
CA LYS A 548 -5.28 -0.90 43.69
C LYS A 548 -6.01 0.45 43.62
N LEU A 549 -6.02 1.08 42.45
CA LEU A 549 -6.77 2.31 42.19
C LEU A 549 -8.27 2.07 41.92
N GLY A 550 -8.72 0.81 41.94
CA GLY A 550 -10.12 0.45 41.75
C GLY A 550 -10.50 0.16 40.30
N PHE A 551 -9.55 0.23 39.36
CA PHE A 551 -9.80 -0.20 37.98
C PHE A 551 -10.03 -1.71 37.94
N LYS A 552 -10.90 -2.15 37.04
CA LYS A 552 -11.23 -3.55 36.79
C LYS A 552 -10.85 -3.90 35.36
N GLN A 553 -10.25 -5.07 35.18
CA GLN A 553 -10.11 -5.65 33.85
C GLN A 553 -11.51 -5.97 33.33
N ILE A 554 -11.85 -5.43 32.15
CA ILE A 554 -13.14 -5.70 31.50
C ILE A 554 -12.99 -6.39 30.15
N ASP A 555 -11.80 -6.30 29.52
CA ASP A 555 -11.54 -6.93 28.23
C ASP A 555 -10.04 -7.12 27.95
N LYS A 556 -9.71 -7.68 26.78
CA LYS A 556 -8.40 -7.71 26.15
C LYS A 556 -8.49 -7.09 24.76
N ILE A 557 -7.46 -6.35 24.39
CA ILE A 557 -7.31 -5.82 23.04
C ILE A 557 -6.00 -6.25 22.43
N TYR A 558 -6.00 -6.30 21.11
CA TYR A 558 -4.91 -6.85 20.33
C TYR A 558 -4.35 -5.78 19.39
N TRP A 559 -3.06 -5.89 19.15
CA TRP A 559 -2.32 -5.08 18.21
C TRP A 559 -1.62 -6.05 17.27
N GLN A 560 -1.82 -5.88 15.96
CA GLN A 560 -1.30 -6.80 14.96
C GLN A 560 -0.57 -6.06 13.85
N TYR A 561 0.62 -6.55 13.52
CA TYR A 561 1.52 -5.94 12.54
C TYR A 561 2.44 -6.96 11.91
N LYS A 562 2.99 -6.59 10.76
CA LYS A 562 3.99 -7.35 10.03
C LYS A 562 5.37 -7.19 10.68
N ILE A 563 6.11 -8.31 10.79
CA ILE A 563 7.45 -8.41 11.40
C ILE A 563 8.55 -7.96 10.42
#